data_AF-A0A814YCA8-F1
#
_entry.id   AF-A0A814YCA8-F1
#
_cell.length_a   1.000
_cell.length_b   1.000
_cell.length_c   1.000
_cell.angle_alpha   90.00
_cell.angle_beta   90.00
_cell.angle_gamma   90.00
#
_symmetry.space_group_name_H-M   'P 1'
#
loop_
_entity.id
_entity.type
_entity.pdbx_description
1 polymer ?
#
loop_
_entity_poly.entity_id
_entity_poly.type
_entity_poly.pdbx_seq_one_letter_code
_entity_poly.pdbx_strand_id
1 'polypeptide(L)'
;MSILYYTLNNSVFSNFAFYSTASVVKMMGLSALTTLKRMSKDVFANPEDLSLAKNKSAVVVLNDPDVERVRRNHLNDIENIVPFVLVGLIYVGTNPDRDTALWHFRIFFISRVLHTLTYQFALPQPSRFIACLAGYLTTLSMATRVLLTVRP
;
A
#
# COMPACT_ATOMS: atom_id res chain seq x y z
N MET A 1 18.24 -21.07 24.37
CA MET A 1 17.27 -21.17 23.25
C MET A 1 17.38 -19.87 22.45
N SER A 2 17.94 -19.90 21.25
CA SER A 2 18.04 -18.70 20.40
C SER A 2 16.64 -18.25 20.02
N ILE A 3 16.27 -17.01 20.35
CA ILE A 3 14.97 -16.46 19.94
C ILE A 3 15.07 -16.19 18.42
N LEU A 4 14.46 -17.06 17.62
CA LEU A 4 14.27 -16.83 16.20
C LEU A 4 13.11 -15.83 16.03
N TYR A 5 13.43 -14.58 15.73
CA TYR A 5 12.40 -13.55 15.51
C TYR A 5 11.64 -13.77 14.20
N TYR A 6 12.35 -14.19 13.15
CA TYR A 6 11.82 -14.38 11.79
C TYR A 6 11.42 -15.83 11.54
N THR A 7 10.47 -16.32 12.34
CA THR A 7 9.88 -17.65 12.19
C THR A 7 8.37 -17.56 12.33
N LEU A 8 7.61 -18.39 11.62
CA LEU A 8 6.16 -18.39 11.70
C LEU A 8 5.63 -18.86 13.07
N ASN A 9 6.48 -19.50 13.88
CA ASN A 9 6.16 -19.81 15.27
C ASN A 9 6.11 -18.55 16.15
N ASN A 10 6.78 -17.46 15.74
CA ASN A 10 6.64 -16.16 16.38
C ASN A 10 5.36 -15.49 15.88
N SER A 11 4.39 -15.34 16.77
CA SER A 11 3.10 -14.71 16.44
C SER A 11 3.23 -13.28 15.89
N VAL A 12 4.25 -12.51 16.31
CA VAL A 12 4.50 -11.15 15.80
C VAL A 12 4.89 -11.20 14.34
N PHE A 13 5.85 -12.06 13.97
CA PHE A 13 6.30 -12.21 12.59
C PHE A 13 5.20 -12.81 11.71
N SER A 14 4.45 -13.80 12.20
CA SER A 14 3.31 -14.38 11.47
C SER A 14 2.24 -13.33 11.14
N ASN A 15 1.87 -12.50 12.12
CA ASN A 15 0.94 -11.39 11.92
C ASN A 15 1.51 -10.35 10.93
N PHE A 16 2.77 -9.98 11.09
CA PHE A 16 3.45 -9.06 10.17
C PHE A 16 3.44 -9.60 8.73
N ALA A 17 3.80 -10.87 8.53
CA ALA A 17 3.83 -11.52 7.23
C ALA A 17 2.44 -11.51 6.56
N PHE A 18 1.38 -11.78 7.32
CA PHE A 18 0.02 -11.72 6.80
C PHE A 18 -0.37 -10.30 6.36
N TYR A 19 -0.26 -9.30 7.24
CA TYR A 19 -0.72 -7.94 6.93
C TYR A 19 0.16 -7.22 5.91
N SER A 20 1.47 -7.48 5.89
CA SER A 20 2.38 -6.96 4.86
C SER A 20 2.03 -7.55 3.49
N THR A 21 1.88 -8.87 3.40
CA THR A 21 1.49 -9.55 2.16
C THR A 21 0.12 -9.09 1.69
N ALA A 22 -0.87 -9.00 2.57
CA ALA A 22 -2.21 -8.51 2.23
C ALA A 22 -2.17 -7.07 1.69
N SER A 23 -1.34 -6.19 2.27
CA SER A 23 -1.13 -4.82 1.77
C SER A 23 -0.52 -4.82 0.38
N VAL A 24 0.50 -5.64 0.13
CA VAL A 24 1.15 -5.78 -1.17
C VAL A 24 0.18 -6.34 -2.23
N VAL A 25 -0.60 -7.37 -1.91
CA VAL A 25 -1.62 -7.93 -2.81
C VAL A 25 -2.64 -6.86 -3.20
N LYS A 26 -3.09 -6.06 -2.23
CA LYS A 26 -3.99 -4.94 -2.50
C LYS A 26 -3.36 -3.90 -3.43
N MET A 27 -2.08 -3.58 -3.24
CA MET A 27 -1.33 -2.67 -4.12
C MET A 27 -1.24 -3.22 -5.55
N MET A 28 -0.97 -4.52 -5.72
CA MET A 28 -1.02 -5.19 -7.03
C MET A 28 -2.40 -5.08 -7.68
N GLY A 29 -3.47 -5.14 -6.87
CA GLY A 29 -4.85 -4.90 -7.32
C GLY A 29 -5.06 -3.52 -7.96
N LEU A 30 -4.37 -2.47 -7.50
CA LEU A 30 -4.43 -1.13 -8.12
C LEU A 30 -3.72 -1.09 -9.48
N SER A 31 -2.64 -1.86 -9.64
CA SER A 31 -1.99 -2.04 -10.94
C SER A 31 -2.97 -2.65 -11.95
N ALA A 32 -3.63 -3.75 -11.56
CA ALA A 32 -4.65 -4.40 -12.40
C ALA A 32 -5.82 -3.47 -12.71
N LEU A 33 -6.32 -2.71 -11.73
CA LEU A 33 -7.39 -1.74 -11.94
C LEU A 33 -7.00 -0.63 -12.93
N THR A 34 -5.74 -0.21 -12.93
CA THR A 34 -5.22 0.76 -13.90
C THR A 34 -5.33 0.20 -15.32
N THR A 35 -4.88 -1.04 -15.53
CA THR A 35 -4.97 -1.73 -16.83
C THR A 35 -6.42 -1.90 -17.28
N LEU A 36 -7.32 -2.34 -16.39
CA LEU A 36 -8.74 -2.48 -16.69
C LEU A 36 -9.38 -1.14 -17.08
N LYS A 37 -9.01 -0.03 -16.42
CA LYS A 37 -9.51 1.30 -16.77
C LYS A 37 -8.99 1.78 -18.12
N ARG A 38 -7.71 1.51 -18.44
CA ARG A 38 -7.13 1.80 -19.77
C ARG A 38 -7.86 1.05 -20.87
N MET A 39 -8.06 -0.26 -20.70
CA MET A 39 -8.78 -1.09 -21.67
C MET A 39 -10.25 -0.70 -21.80
N SER A 40 -10.94 -0.41 -20.69
CA SER A 40 -12.37 -0.04 -20.71
C SER A 40 -12.64 1.27 -21.41
N LYS A 41 -11.66 2.18 -21.45
CA LYS A 41 -11.78 3.51 -22.07
C LYS A 41 -11.07 3.63 -23.41
N ASP A 42 -10.41 2.57 -23.89
CA ASP A 42 -9.48 2.61 -25.04
C ASP A 42 -8.41 3.71 -24.89
N VAL A 43 -7.91 3.93 -23.67
CA VAL A 43 -6.90 4.94 -23.37
C VAL A 43 -5.56 4.27 -23.05
N PHE A 44 -4.67 4.26 -24.04
CA PHE A 44 -3.36 3.62 -23.94
C PHE A 44 -2.24 4.66 -23.81
N ALA A 45 -1.19 4.28 -23.08
CA ALA A 45 -0.04 5.14 -22.82
C ALA A 45 1.04 5.03 -23.90
N ASN A 46 1.12 3.87 -24.54
CA ASN A 46 2.14 3.60 -25.54
C ASN A 46 1.49 3.40 -26.92
N PRO A 47 2.19 3.76 -28.01
CA PRO A 47 1.65 3.65 -29.36
C PRO A 47 1.43 2.19 -29.81
N GLU A 48 2.23 1.24 -29.36
CA GLU A 48 2.07 -0.18 -29.68
C GLU A 48 0.76 -0.78 -29.15
N ASP A 49 0.31 -0.29 -27.99
CA ASP A 49 -0.92 -0.73 -27.34
C ASP A 49 -2.18 -0.20 -28.05
N LEU A 50 -2.05 0.82 -28.91
CA LEU A 50 -3.18 1.31 -29.72
C LEU A 50 -3.72 0.25 -30.69
N SER A 51 -2.90 -0.74 -31.04
CA SER A 51 -3.35 -1.89 -31.83
C SER A 51 -4.43 -2.72 -31.13
N LEU A 52 -4.49 -2.65 -29.79
CA LEU A 52 -5.50 -3.30 -28.95
C LEU A 52 -6.76 -2.45 -28.77
N ALA A 53 -6.74 -1.18 -29.20
CA ALA A 53 -7.88 -0.29 -29.07
C ALA A 53 -9.02 -0.72 -29.98
N LYS A 54 -10.25 -0.70 -29.46
CA LYS A 54 -11.44 -0.96 -30.30
C LYS A 54 -11.66 0.17 -31.29
N ASN A 55 -11.30 1.40 -30.91
CA ASN A 55 -11.32 2.55 -31.79
C ASN A 55 -10.03 2.64 -32.62
N LYS A 56 -10.14 2.44 -33.94
CA LYS A 56 -9.01 2.55 -34.88
C LYS A 56 -8.45 3.97 -35.03
N SER A 57 -9.18 4.99 -34.56
CA SER A 57 -8.69 6.38 -34.49
C SER A 57 -8.16 6.74 -33.09
N ALA A 58 -7.95 5.77 -32.21
CA ALA A 58 -7.38 6.02 -30.89
C ALA A 58 -5.97 6.59 -31.03
N VAL A 59 -5.71 7.63 -30.23
CA VAL A 59 -4.39 8.26 -30.10
C VAL A 59 -3.86 7.98 -28.70
N VAL A 60 -2.55 8.14 -28.51
CA VAL A 60 -1.94 8.01 -27.19
C VAL A 60 -2.53 9.06 -26.24
N VAL A 61 -3.03 8.61 -25.09
CA VAL A 61 -3.59 9.48 -24.05
C VAL A 61 -2.97 9.12 -22.71
N LEU A 62 -2.16 10.03 -22.19
CA LEU A 62 -1.47 9.86 -20.91
C LEU A 62 -2.30 10.38 -19.73
N ASN A 63 -3.14 11.39 -19.96
CA ASN A 63 -3.73 12.20 -18.89
C ASN A 63 -5.23 11.93 -18.65
N ASP A 64 -5.73 10.71 -18.93
CA ASP A 64 -7.13 10.40 -18.63
C ASP A 64 -7.39 10.55 -17.11
N PRO A 65 -8.39 11.37 -16.70
CA PRO A 65 -8.61 11.68 -15.29
C PRO A 65 -8.86 10.46 -14.39
N ASP A 66 -9.49 9.41 -14.93
CA ASP A 66 -9.81 8.20 -14.15
C ASP A 66 -8.62 7.26 -14.05
N VAL A 67 -7.86 7.10 -15.13
CA VAL A 67 -6.61 6.34 -15.11
C VAL A 67 -5.60 7.00 -14.18
N GLU A 68 -5.42 8.31 -14.29
CA GLU A 68 -4.52 9.07 -13.43
C GLU A 68 -4.98 9.09 -11.97
N ARG A 69 -6.29 9.02 -11.71
CA ARG A 69 -6.81 8.81 -10.35
C ARG A 69 -6.31 7.49 -9.77
N VAL A 70 -6.45 6.38 -10.48
CA VAL A 70 -5.96 5.08 -9.98
C VAL A 70 -4.43 5.09 -9.82
N ARG A 71 -3.69 5.69 -10.77
CA ARG A 71 -2.23 5.81 -10.70
C ARG A 71 -1.75 6.60 -9.49
N ARG A 72 -2.39 7.73 -9.16
CA ARG A 72 -2.05 8.50 -7.95
C ARG A 72 -2.32 7.71 -6.65
N ASN A 73 -3.40 6.93 -6.60
CA ASN A 73 -3.66 6.04 -5.46
C ASN A 73 -2.59 4.93 -5.36
N HIS A 74 -2.21 4.34 -6.49
CA HIS A 74 -1.15 3.33 -6.54
C HIS A 74 0.21 3.90 -6.11
N LEU A 75 0.58 5.10 -6.58
CA LEU A 75 1.80 5.77 -6.16
C LEU A 75 1.82 6.01 -4.65
N ASN A 76 0.70 6.50 -4.08
CA ASN A 76 0.60 6.68 -2.64
C ASN A 76 0.70 5.35 -1.87
N ASP A 77 0.18 4.24 -2.43
CA ASP A 77 0.40 2.90 -1.88
C ASP A 77 1.87 2.52 -1.87
N ILE A 78 2.60 2.76 -2.97
CA ILE A 78 4.04 2.49 -3.04
C ILE A 78 4.79 3.30 -1.97
N GLU A 79 4.49 4.60 -1.87
CA GLU A 79 5.11 5.52 -0.90
C GLU A 79 4.85 5.15 0.57
N ASN A 80 3.80 4.37 0.88
CA ASN A 80 3.43 4.02 2.26
C ASN A 80 3.67 2.55 2.60
N ILE A 81 3.35 1.62 1.69
CA ILE A 81 3.48 0.18 1.89
C ILE A 81 4.95 -0.22 1.86
N VAL A 82 5.77 0.34 0.97
CA VAL A 82 7.20 0.01 0.93
C VAL A 82 7.90 0.38 2.26
N PRO A 83 7.76 1.60 2.80
CA PRO A 83 8.29 1.90 4.13
C PRO A 83 7.71 1.04 5.24
N PHE A 84 6.40 0.74 5.21
CA PHE A 84 5.78 -0.13 6.22
C PHE A 84 6.39 -1.54 6.23
N VAL A 85 6.62 -2.15 5.06
CA VAL A 85 7.24 -3.47 4.96
C VAL A 85 8.67 -3.44 5.49
N LEU A 86 9.45 -2.43 5.11
CA LEU A 86 10.85 -2.30 5.55
C LEU A 86 10.95 -2.04 7.06
N VAL A 87 10.26 -1.02 7.55
CA VAL A 87 10.26 -0.65 8.98
C VAL A 87 9.63 -1.75 9.82
N GLY A 88 8.53 -2.35 9.35
CA GLY A 88 7.84 -3.44 10.04
C GLY A 88 8.73 -4.67 10.19
N LEU A 89 9.52 -5.01 9.17
CA LEU A 89 10.47 -6.12 9.25
C LEU A 89 11.54 -5.85 10.32
N ILE A 90 12.13 -4.65 10.34
CA ILE A 90 13.11 -4.26 11.36
C ILE A 90 12.46 -4.24 12.75
N TYR A 91 11.23 -3.73 12.85
CA TYR A 91 10.47 -3.67 14.10
C TYR A 91 10.23 -5.05 14.70
N VAL A 92 9.90 -6.08 13.91
CA VAL A 92 9.82 -7.48 14.39
C VAL A 92 11.14 -7.92 15.04
N GLY A 93 12.28 -7.53 14.48
CA GLY A 93 13.61 -7.82 15.02
C GLY A 93 13.91 -7.17 16.37
N THR A 94 13.11 -6.18 16.81
CA THR A 94 13.27 -5.52 18.11
C THR A 94 12.51 -6.20 19.26
N ASN A 95 11.91 -7.37 19.00
CA ASN A 95 11.07 -8.12 19.94
C ASN A 95 9.97 -7.27 20.62
N PRO A 96 9.09 -6.63 19.84
CA PRO A 96 8.06 -5.76 20.39
C PRO A 96 6.98 -6.58 21.10
N ASP A 97 6.24 -5.91 21.98
CA ASP A 97 5.02 -6.46 22.54
C ASP A 97 4.04 -6.90 21.44
N ARG A 98 3.47 -8.10 21.62
CA ARG A 98 2.65 -8.78 20.61
C ARG A 98 1.40 -7.99 20.25
N ASP A 99 0.66 -7.54 21.25
CA ASP A 99 -0.63 -6.90 21.05
C ASP A 99 -0.41 -5.52 20.44
N THR A 100 0.61 -4.80 20.90
CA THR A 100 1.02 -3.54 20.31
C THR A 100 1.38 -3.70 18.83
N ALA A 101 2.23 -4.68 18.49
CA ALA A 101 2.62 -4.92 17.10
C ALA A 101 1.43 -5.30 16.21
N LEU A 102 0.53 -6.16 16.71
CA LEU A 102 -0.69 -6.54 16.00
C LEU A 102 -1.56 -5.34 15.66
N TRP A 103 -1.74 -4.41 16.61
CA TRP A 103 -2.52 -3.20 16.36
C TRP A 103 -1.87 -2.28 15.34
N HIS A 104 -0.53 -2.13 15.34
CA HIS A 104 0.15 -1.37 14.28
C HIS A 104 -0.13 -1.98 12.90
N PHE A 105 -0.02 -3.30 12.75
CA PHE A 105 -0.26 -3.95 11.46
C PHE A 105 -1.71 -3.83 11.00
N ARG A 106 -2.67 -3.97 11.92
CA ARG A 106 -4.11 -3.82 11.65
C ARG A 106 -4.47 -2.41 11.24
N ILE A 107 -4.05 -1.42 12.03
CA ILE A 107 -4.35 -0.01 11.77
C ILE A 107 -3.78 0.38 10.42
N PHE A 108 -2.52 0.03 10.14
CA PHE A 108 -1.91 0.29 8.84
C PHE A 108 -2.73 -0.30 7.69
N PHE A 109 -3.03 -1.60 7.74
CA PHE A 109 -3.77 -2.27 6.66
C PHE A 109 -5.18 -1.67 6.45
N ILE A 110 -5.95 -1.49 7.53
CA ILE A 110 -7.29 -0.89 7.46
C ILE A 110 -7.22 0.54 6.89
N SER A 111 -6.24 1.31 7.34
CA SER A 111 -5.99 2.67 6.83
C SER A 111 -5.73 2.68 5.32
N ARG A 112 -4.92 1.74 4.81
CA ARG A 112 -4.65 1.64 3.36
C ARG A 112 -5.86 1.20 2.56
N VAL A 113 -6.70 0.31 3.11
CA VAL A 113 -7.96 -0.09 2.46
C VAL A 113 -8.91 1.10 2.39
N LEU A 114 -9.15 1.80 3.51
CA LEU A 114 -9.99 2.99 3.57
C LEU A 114 -9.47 4.11 2.67
N HIS A 115 -8.15 4.33 2.62
CA HIS A 115 -7.55 5.31 1.72
C HIS A 115 -7.90 5.01 0.26
N THR A 116 -7.80 3.76 -0.17
CA THR A 116 -8.16 3.37 -1.55
C THR A 116 -9.64 3.50 -1.83
N LEU A 117 -10.52 3.11 -0.90
CA LEU A 117 -11.96 3.29 -1.07
C LEU A 117 -12.31 4.78 -1.19
N THR A 118 -11.82 5.62 -0.28
CA THR A 118 -12.04 7.07 -0.32
C THR A 118 -11.49 7.72 -1.59
N TYR A 119 -10.38 7.22 -2.12
CA TYR A 119 -9.80 7.68 -3.38
C TYR A 119 -10.67 7.34 -4.59
N GLN A 120 -11.12 6.09 -4.67
CA GLN A 120 -11.85 5.59 -5.84
C GLN A 120 -13.31 6.03 -5.87
N PHE A 121 -13.97 6.16 -4.71
CA PHE A 121 -15.34 6.66 -4.60
C PHE A 121 -15.44 8.18 -4.54
N ALA A 122 -14.33 8.90 -4.73
CA ALA A 122 -14.30 10.37 -4.73
C ALA A 122 -14.91 10.99 -3.47
N LEU A 123 -14.74 10.36 -2.30
CA LEU A 123 -15.30 10.85 -1.05
C LEU A 123 -14.74 12.26 -0.73
N PRO A 124 -15.56 13.15 -0.13
CA PRO A 124 -15.15 14.51 0.15
C PRO A 124 -13.93 14.50 1.09
N GLN A 125 -13.06 15.49 0.92
CA GLN A 125 -12.05 15.78 1.93
C GLN A 125 -12.76 16.11 3.25
N PRO A 126 -12.21 15.75 4.42
CA PRO A 126 -10.83 15.30 4.69
C PRO A 126 -10.63 13.77 4.76
N SER A 127 -11.60 12.96 4.30
CA SER A 127 -11.58 11.49 4.47
C SER A 127 -10.28 10.82 4.01
N ARG A 128 -9.79 11.18 2.82
CA ARG A 128 -8.52 10.68 2.25
C ARG A 128 -7.31 11.06 3.09
N PHE A 129 -7.26 12.32 3.57
CA PHE A 129 -6.14 12.80 4.37
C PHE A 129 -6.05 12.06 5.70
N ILE A 130 -7.18 11.89 6.38
CA ILE A 130 -7.24 11.16 7.66
C ILE A 130 -6.80 9.69 7.48
N ALA A 131 -7.28 9.03 6.42
CA ALA A 131 -6.88 7.65 6.10
C ALA A 131 -5.42 7.53 5.64
N CYS A 132 -4.82 8.57 5.06
CA CYS A 132 -3.39 8.57 4.77
C CYS A 132 -2.57 8.78 6.06
N LEU A 133 -2.99 9.74 6.89
CA LEU A 133 -2.30 10.14 8.11
C LEU A 133 -2.24 9.00 9.12
N ALA A 134 -3.33 8.26 9.32
CA ALA A 134 -3.35 7.14 10.26
C ALA A 134 -2.32 6.05 9.88
N GLY A 135 -2.22 5.70 8.60
CA GLY A 135 -1.22 4.75 8.10
C GLY A 135 0.22 5.29 8.26
N TYR A 136 0.44 6.56 7.92
CA TYR A 136 1.74 7.20 8.03
C TYR A 136 2.23 7.26 9.49
N LEU A 137 1.37 7.69 10.42
CA LEU A 137 1.69 7.74 11.85
C LEU A 137 1.98 6.36 12.44
N THR A 138 1.32 5.33 11.92
CA THR A 138 1.57 3.95 12.35
C THR A 138 2.98 3.49 11.97
N THR A 139 3.41 3.75 10.73
CA THR A 139 4.79 3.46 10.29
C THR A 139 5.80 4.30 11.06
N LEU A 140 5.50 5.58 11.29
CA LEU A 140 6.36 6.47 12.06
C LEU A 140 6.52 5.99 13.53
N SER A 141 5.45 5.53 14.16
CA SER A 141 5.47 4.95 15.51
C SER A 141 6.37 3.71 15.60
N MET A 142 6.32 2.82 14.61
CA MET A 142 7.24 1.68 14.56
C MET A 142 8.69 2.13 14.35
N ALA A 143 8.91 3.07 13.43
CA ALA A 143 10.24 3.59 13.14
C ALA A 143 10.89 4.26 14.37
N THR A 144 10.14 5.07 15.11
CA THR A 144 10.64 5.71 16.34
C THR A 144 10.98 4.65 17.38
N ARG A 145 10.14 3.64 17.59
CA ARG A 145 10.45 2.53 18.51
C ARG A 145 11.73 1.80 18.12
N VAL A 146 11.92 1.50 16.83
CA VAL A 146 13.17 0.90 16.33
C VAL A 146 14.37 1.78 16.66
N LEU A 147 14.30 3.08 16.34
CA LEU A 147 15.40 4.01 16.60
C LEU A 147 15.72 4.17 18.09
N LEU A 148 14.72 4.06 18.98
CA LEU A 148 14.92 4.11 20.43
C LEU A 148 15.57 2.84 20.97
N THR A 149 15.28 1.69 20.37
CA THR A 149 15.82 0.39 20.80
C THR A 149 17.24 0.15 20.29
N VAL A 150 17.58 0.58 19.08
CA VAL A 150 18.88 0.31 18.41
C VAL A 150 19.82 1.52 18.51
N ARG A 151 19.70 2.34 19.55
CA ARG A 151 20.59 3.49 19.76
C ARG A 151 22.05 3.02 19.88
N PRO A 152 22.99 3.64 19.16
CA PRO A 152 24.42 3.32 19.28
C PRO A 152 25.00 3.75 20.63
#